data_AF-A0A2D8LL09-F1
#
_entry.id   AF-A0A2D8LL09-F1
#
_cell.length_a   1.000
_cell.length_b   1.000
_cell.length_c   1.000
_cell.angle_alpha   90.00
_cell.angle_beta   90.00
_cell.angle_gamma   90.00
#
_symmetry.space_group_name_H-M   'P 1'
#
loop_
_entity.id
_entity.type
_entity.pdbx_description
1 polymer ?
#
loop_
_entity_poly.entity_id
_entity_poly.type
_entity_poly.pdbx_seq_one_letter_code
_entity_poly.pdbx_strand_id
1 'polypeptide(L)'
;MYNMEKKDDISQLFERLEGSFDVHETPEGHQKRFLEKLQHQPKAHSKKTHILWKVASVAAAVALLLYLGSVGMAEQTPKEADLASVSPEMEQTQSFFTTTINREIQVLMKSESPENTKIIEGALTEIEKLETEYQQLKKDLVLSGNNKRVIHAMITNFQNRIAILEQVSATIESITIFKQNTDETLL
;
A
#
# COMPACT_ATOMS: atom_id res chain seq x y z
N MET A 1 40.37 -22.14 -11.45
CA MET A 1 39.26 -22.47 -12.37
C MET A 1 38.09 -21.59 -11.95
N TYR A 2 37.84 -20.51 -12.70
CA TYR A 2 36.84 -19.49 -12.34
C TYR A 2 35.52 -19.86 -13.03
N ASN A 3 34.45 -20.06 -12.26
CA ASN A 3 33.10 -20.30 -12.77
C ASN A 3 32.45 -18.93 -13.03
N MET A 4 32.08 -18.66 -14.27
CA MET A 4 31.39 -17.44 -14.69
C MET A 4 29.88 -17.66 -14.64
N GLU A 5 29.23 -16.84 -13.83
CA GLU A 5 27.80 -16.87 -13.48
C GLU A 5 26.96 -16.30 -14.64
N LYS A 6 25.88 -17.01 -15.01
CA LYS A 6 24.97 -16.69 -16.13
C LYS A 6 24.33 -15.30 -15.96
N LYS A 7 24.77 -14.32 -16.76
CA LYS A 7 24.19 -12.95 -16.84
C LYS A 7 23.34 -12.73 -18.10
N ASP A 8 22.80 -13.80 -18.67
CA ASP A 8 22.55 -13.79 -20.11
C ASP A 8 21.08 -13.97 -20.54
N ASP A 9 20.07 -13.92 -19.66
CA ASP A 9 18.69 -14.10 -20.15
C ASP A 9 18.12 -12.80 -20.75
N ILE A 10 18.14 -11.71 -19.98
CA ILE A 10 17.66 -10.38 -20.43
C ILE A 10 18.58 -9.79 -21.52
N SER A 11 19.89 -9.91 -21.34
CA SER A 11 20.88 -9.38 -22.30
C SER A 11 20.72 -10.02 -23.68
N GLN A 12 20.51 -11.35 -23.74
CA GLN A 12 20.26 -12.06 -24.99
C GLN A 12 18.91 -11.72 -25.61
N LEU A 13 17.89 -11.38 -24.81
CA LEU A 13 16.60 -10.91 -25.31
C LEU A 13 16.74 -9.54 -25.99
N PHE A 14 17.46 -8.60 -25.39
CA PHE A 14 17.71 -7.29 -25.99
C PHE A 14 18.53 -7.38 -27.27
N GLU A 15 19.60 -8.19 -27.26
CA GLU A 15 20.46 -8.40 -28.43
C GLU A 15 19.71 -9.10 -29.58
N ARG A 16 18.74 -9.96 -29.27
CA ARG A 16 17.85 -10.59 -30.25
C ARG A 16 16.79 -9.63 -30.82
N LEU A 17 16.34 -8.67 -30.02
CA LEU A 17 15.31 -7.71 -30.38
C LEU A 17 15.89 -6.41 -30.97
N GLU A 18 17.21 -6.23 -30.89
CA GLU A 18 17.93 -5.12 -31.49
C GLU A 18 17.69 -5.09 -33.02
N GLY A 19 17.12 -3.99 -33.50
CA GLY A 19 16.73 -3.83 -34.91
C GLY A 19 15.37 -4.42 -35.31
N SER A 20 14.67 -5.13 -34.41
CA SER A 20 13.28 -5.61 -34.62
C SER A 20 12.21 -4.60 -34.21
N PHE A 21 12.62 -3.53 -33.51
CA PHE A 21 11.73 -2.44 -33.17
C PHE A 21 11.35 -1.70 -34.44
N ASP A 22 10.07 -1.76 -34.77
CA ASP A 22 9.47 -0.94 -35.81
C ASP A 22 9.56 0.54 -35.37
N VAL A 23 10.53 1.24 -35.93
CA VAL A 23 10.76 2.68 -35.69
C VAL A 23 10.00 3.56 -36.68
N HIS A 24 9.04 2.99 -37.43
CA HIS A 24 8.22 3.78 -38.34
C HIS A 24 7.39 4.81 -37.58
N GLU A 25 7.28 6.01 -38.15
CA GLU A 25 6.42 7.05 -37.63
C GLU A 25 4.97 6.54 -37.55
N THR A 26 4.27 6.88 -36.46
CA THR A 26 2.86 6.50 -36.31
C THR A 26 2.07 7.03 -37.51
N PRO A 27 1.11 6.26 -38.08
CA PRO A 27 0.33 6.71 -39.22
C PRO A 27 -0.29 8.09 -39.00
N GLU A 28 -0.32 8.92 -40.06
CA GLU A 28 -0.90 10.26 -39.99
C GLU A 28 -2.31 10.23 -39.36
N GLY A 29 -2.55 11.16 -38.42
CA GLY A 29 -3.82 11.23 -37.70
C GLY A 29 -3.92 10.32 -36.46
N HIS A 30 -2.88 9.58 -36.09
CA HIS A 30 -2.82 8.83 -34.83
C HIS A 30 -3.11 9.73 -33.61
N GLN A 31 -2.45 10.89 -33.51
CA GLN A 31 -2.66 11.85 -32.41
C GLN A 31 -4.12 12.34 -32.36
N LYS A 32 -4.74 12.62 -33.51
CA LYS A 32 -6.14 13.07 -33.60
C LYS A 32 -7.10 12.00 -33.11
N ARG A 33 -6.93 10.75 -33.57
CA ARG A 33 -7.73 9.59 -33.12
C ARG A 33 -7.54 9.28 -31.63
N PHE A 34 -6.33 9.50 -31.11
CA PHE A 34 -6.02 9.33 -29.70
C PHE A 34 -6.76 10.38 -28.85
N LEU A 35 -6.68 11.66 -29.24
CA LEU A 35 -7.41 12.77 -28.60
C LEU A 35 -8.93 12.54 -28.64
N GLU A 36 -9.46 12.07 -29.78
CA GLU A 36 -10.88 11.76 -29.93
C GLU A 36 -11.33 10.62 -28.98
N LYS A 37 -10.51 9.57 -28.82
CA LYS A 37 -10.76 8.49 -27.84
C LYS A 37 -10.67 8.97 -26.39
N LEU A 38 -9.78 9.92 -26.08
CA LEU A 38 -9.64 10.51 -24.75
C LEU A 38 -10.85 11.38 -24.39
N GLN A 39 -11.37 12.13 -25.36
CA GLN A 39 -12.52 13.02 -25.18
C GLN A 39 -13.86 12.27 -25.17
N HIS A 40 -13.91 11.06 -25.74
CA HIS A 40 -15.08 10.17 -25.72
C HIS A 40 -15.05 9.12 -24.60
N GLN A 41 -14.54 9.48 -23.41
CA GLN A 41 -14.92 8.72 -22.22
C GLN A 41 -16.43 8.89 -21.97
N PRO A 42 -17.22 7.81 -21.80
CA PRO A 42 -18.64 7.94 -21.51
C PRO A 42 -18.79 8.72 -20.20
N LYS A 43 -19.46 9.88 -20.26
CA LYS A 43 -19.81 10.64 -19.07
C LYS A 43 -20.68 9.76 -18.17
N ALA A 44 -20.09 9.22 -17.11
CA ALA A 44 -20.84 8.60 -16.04
C ALA A 44 -21.93 9.58 -15.61
N HIS A 45 -23.19 9.17 -15.73
CA HIS A 45 -24.32 9.97 -15.28
C HIS A 45 -24.17 10.22 -13.79
N SER A 46 -23.79 11.45 -13.45
CA SER A 46 -23.77 11.97 -12.09
C SER A 46 -25.19 11.98 -11.54
N LYS A 47 -25.59 10.89 -10.86
CA LYS A 47 -26.74 10.92 -9.96
C LYS A 47 -26.34 11.65 -8.69
N LYS A 48 -26.51 12.97 -8.69
CA LYS A 48 -26.49 13.79 -7.47
C LYS A 48 -27.79 13.56 -6.69
N THR A 49 -27.82 12.52 -5.86
CA THR A 49 -28.71 12.39 -4.70
C THR A 49 -28.24 11.17 -3.89
N HIS A 50 -28.22 11.28 -2.55
CA HIS A 50 -27.89 10.25 -1.53
C HIS A 50 -26.51 10.28 -0.84
N ILE A 51 -25.61 11.23 -1.08
CA ILE A 51 -24.32 11.26 -0.35
C ILE A 51 -24.51 11.67 1.13
N LEU A 52 -25.46 12.55 1.44
CA LEU A 52 -25.69 13.02 2.82
C LEU A 52 -26.30 11.95 3.75
N TRP A 53 -26.98 10.92 3.22
CA TRP A 53 -27.55 9.86 4.06
C TRP A 53 -26.54 8.74 4.37
N LYS A 54 -25.53 8.55 3.50
CA LYS A 54 -24.46 7.56 3.71
C LYS A 54 -23.46 7.96 4.80
N VAL A 55 -23.20 9.26 4.99
CA VAL A 55 -22.31 9.73 6.08
C VAL A 55 -22.97 9.64 7.46
N ALA A 56 -24.29 9.83 7.55
CA ALA A 56 -25.02 9.65 8.81
C ALA A 56 -25.11 8.18 9.24
N SER A 57 -25.27 7.23 8.30
CA SER A 57 -25.26 5.80 8.61
C SER A 57 -23.89 5.28 9.02
N VAL A 58 -22.80 5.83 8.47
CA VAL A 58 -21.43 5.46 8.84
C VAL A 58 -21.09 5.97 10.24
N ALA A 59 -21.42 7.23 10.57
CA ALA A 59 -21.19 7.76 11.92
C ALA A 59 -21.99 7.00 13.00
N ALA A 60 -23.25 6.65 12.72
CA ALA A 60 -24.06 5.84 13.63
C ALA A 60 -23.55 4.40 13.75
N ALA A 61 -23.05 3.78 12.67
CA ALA A 61 -22.43 2.46 12.70
C ALA A 61 -21.10 2.47 13.48
N VAL A 62 -20.27 3.50 13.31
CA VAL A 62 -19.02 3.66 14.07
C VAL A 62 -19.33 3.91 15.55
N ALA A 63 -20.30 4.76 15.88
CA ALA A 63 -20.73 4.97 17.27
C ALA A 63 -21.34 3.69 17.88
N LEU A 64 -22.09 2.91 17.11
CA LEU A 64 -22.63 1.61 17.53
C LEU A 64 -21.52 0.57 17.72
N LEU A 65 -20.50 0.52 16.86
CA LEU A 65 -19.34 -0.36 17.01
C LEU A 65 -18.50 0.01 18.25
N LEU A 66 -18.34 1.31 18.52
CA LEU A 66 -17.67 1.79 19.74
C LEU A 66 -18.51 1.52 21.00
N TYR A 67 -19.84 1.63 20.92
CA TYR A 67 -20.76 1.31 22.02
C TYR A 67 -20.84 -0.20 22.30
N LEU A 68 -21.00 -1.03 21.27
CA LEU A 68 -20.95 -2.49 21.39
C LEU A 68 -19.56 -2.98 21.84
N GLY A 69 -18.48 -2.33 21.40
CA GLY A 69 -17.12 -2.62 21.84
C GLY A 69 -16.81 -2.21 23.28
N SER A 70 -17.58 -1.28 23.87
CA SER A 70 -17.41 -0.83 25.27
C SER A 70 -18.38 -1.49 26.25
N VAL A 71 -19.54 -1.98 25.79
CA VAL A 71 -20.55 -2.66 26.62
C VAL A 71 -20.40 -4.20 26.58
N GLY A 72 -19.69 -4.75 25.58
CA GLY A 72 -19.47 -6.18 25.41
C GLY A 72 -18.26 -6.74 26.17
N MET A 73 -18.21 -6.61 27.49
CA MET A 73 -17.35 -7.46 28.32
C MET A 73 -18.13 -8.71 28.70
N ALA A 74 -17.98 -9.79 27.92
CA ALA A 74 -18.02 -11.20 28.34
C ALA A 74 -18.39 -12.14 27.18
N GLU A 75 -17.53 -12.23 26.17
CA GLU A 75 -17.43 -13.44 25.35
C GLU A 75 -15.93 -13.73 25.25
N GLN A 76 -15.51 -14.87 25.79
CA GLN A 76 -14.14 -15.36 25.69
C GLN A 76 -13.90 -15.73 24.22
N THR A 77 -13.58 -14.74 23.38
CA THR A 77 -12.89 -15.03 22.13
C THR A 77 -11.59 -15.74 22.52
N PRO A 78 -11.24 -16.86 21.86
CA PRO A 78 -9.96 -17.48 22.10
C PRO A 78 -8.91 -16.40 21.91
N LYS A 79 -8.13 -16.12 22.95
CA LYS A 79 -7.09 -15.09 22.98
C LYS A 79 -6.31 -15.23 21.68
N GLU A 80 -6.52 -14.32 20.73
CA GLU A 80 -5.93 -14.45 19.40
C GLU A 80 -4.41 -14.42 19.59
N ALA A 81 -3.76 -15.55 19.34
CA ALA A 81 -2.33 -15.64 19.54
C ALA A 81 -1.63 -14.85 18.44
N ASP A 82 -0.83 -13.91 18.87
CA ASP A 82 0.01 -13.03 18.06
C ASP A 82 1.39 -12.88 18.73
N LEU A 83 2.22 -11.94 18.29
CA LEU A 83 3.53 -11.74 18.91
C LEU A 83 3.42 -11.40 20.40
N ALA A 84 2.38 -10.65 20.81
CA ALA A 84 2.15 -10.32 22.21
C ALA A 84 1.91 -11.55 23.09
N SER A 85 1.39 -12.63 22.52
CA SER A 85 1.21 -13.90 23.23
C SER A 85 2.51 -14.67 23.51
N VAL A 86 3.64 -14.31 22.90
CA VAL A 86 4.90 -15.05 23.01
C VAL A 86 5.68 -14.67 24.27
N SER A 87 5.80 -13.38 24.57
CA SER A 87 6.54 -12.84 25.74
C SER A 87 6.23 -11.35 25.93
N PRO A 88 6.47 -10.78 27.12
CA PRO A 88 6.32 -9.35 27.36
C PRO A 88 7.13 -8.46 26.40
N GLU A 89 8.34 -8.89 26.02
CA GLU A 89 9.18 -8.16 25.07
C GLU A 89 8.57 -8.17 23.65
N MET A 90 7.93 -9.28 23.27
CA MET A 90 7.24 -9.39 21.98
C MET A 90 5.91 -8.63 21.95
N GLU A 91 5.23 -8.49 23.09
CA GLU A 91 4.09 -7.57 23.25
C GLU A 91 4.52 -6.12 23.04
N GLN A 92 5.60 -5.69 23.68
CA GLN A 92 6.18 -4.36 23.46
C GLN A 92 6.56 -4.14 22.00
N THR A 93 7.17 -5.15 21.37
CA THR A 93 7.56 -5.11 19.95
C THR A 93 6.34 -4.92 19.04
N GLN A 94 5.28 -5.71 19.24
CA GLN A 94 4.05 -5.60 18.47
C GLN A 94 3.38 -4.23 18.68
N SER A 95 3.31 -3.76 19.92
CA SER A 95 2.75 -2.45 20.26
C SER A 95 3.53 -1.33 19.56
N PHE A 96 4.86 -1.34 19.66
CA PHE A 96 5.73 -0.35 19.03
C PHE A 96 5.52 -0.26 17.51
N PHE A 97 5.53 -1.41 16.82
CA PHE A 97 5.36 -1.41 15.37
C PHE A 97 3.96 -1.02 14.95
N THR A 98 2.93 -1.51 15.63
CA THR A 98 1.53 -1.17 15.29
C THR A 98 1.26 0.32 15.48
N THR A 99 1.75 0.92 16.59
CA THR A 99 1.62 2.36 16.83
C THR A 99 2.38 3.17 15.78
N THR A 100 3.61 2.76 15.44
CA THR A 100 4.43 3.43 14.42
C THR A 100 3.75 3.39 13.05
N ILE A 101 3.32 2.21 12.58
CA ILE A 101 2.65 2.04 11.29
C ILE A 101 1.38 2.88 11.22
N ASN A 102 0.54 2.86 12.26
CA ASN A 102 -0.69 3.64 12.30
C ASN A 102 -0.41 5.15 12.26
N ARG A 103 0.64 5.60 12.94
CA ARG A 103 1.07 7.01 12.90
C ARG A 103 1.52 7.40 11.50
N GLU A 104 2.38 6.61 10.87
CA GLU A 104 2.89 6.90 9.52
C GLU A 104 1.78 6.89 8.48
N ILE A 105 0.83 5.95 8.54
CA ILE A 105 -0.37 5.97 7.69
C ILE A 105 -1.16 7.27 7.87
N GLN A 106 -1.37 7.73 9.11
CA GLN A 106 -2.07 8.99 9.34
C GLN A 106 -1.32 10.20 8.80
N VAL A 107 0.02 10.20 8.88
CA VAL A 107 0.85 11.26 8.30
C VAL A 107 0.71 11.27 6.78
N LEU A 108 0.81 10.11 6.14
CA LEU A 108 0.63 9.98 4.69
C LEU A 108 -0.74 10.46 4.24
N MET A 109 -1.81 10.02 4.89
CA MET A 109 -3.18 10.44 4.57
C MET A 109 -3.39 11.95 4.72
N LYS A 110 -2.71 12.60 5.68
CA LYS A 110 -2.77 14.07 5.84
C LYS A 110 -1.98 14.81 4.76
N SER A 111 -1.01 14.16 4.13
CA SER A 111 -0.20 14.71 3.05
C SER A 111 -0.80 14.48 1.65
N GLU A 112 -1.98 13.88 1.58
CA GLU A 112 -2.62 13.54 0.31
C GLU A 112 -2.93 14.78 -0.55
N SER A 113 -2.58 14.70 -1.83
CA SER A 113 -2.83 15.69 -2.87
C SER A 113 -3.14 14.97 -4.19
N PRO A 114 -3.78 15.65 -5.17
CA PRO A 114 -4.10 15.05 -6.47
C PRO A 114 -2.91 14.39 -7.19
N GLU A 115 -1.70 14.84 -6.90
CA GLU A 115 -0.47 14.37 -7.53
C GLU A 115 0.11 13.12 -6.88
N ASN A 116 -0.16 12.89 -5.60
CA ASN A 116 0.39 11.77 -4.85
C ASN A 116 -0.66 10.71 -4.45
N THR A 117 -1.97 10.98 -4.58
CA THR A 117 -3.07 10.06 -4.23
C THR A 117 -2.83 8.64 -4.75
N LYS A 118 -2.45 8.49 -6.04
CA LYS A 118 -2.23 7.15 -6.62
C LYS A 118 -1.10 6.36 -5.95
N ILE A 119 -0.04 7.04 -5.52
CA ILE A 119 1.10 6.39 -4.85
C ILE A 119 0.69 6.00 -3.43
N ILE A 120 -0.06 6.85 -2.73
CA ILE A 120 -0.61 6.55 -1.40
C ILE A 120 -1.58 5.36 -1.48
N GLU A 121 -2.52 5.35 -2.42
CA GLU A 121 -3.46 4.23 -2.62
C GLU A 121 -2.73 2.91 -2.90
N GLY A 122 -1.69 2.93 -3.74
CA GLY A 122 -0.85 1.77 -4.01
C GLY A 122 -0.15 1.26 -2.75
N ALA A 123 0.42 2.17 -1.95
CA ALA A 123 1.07 1.83 -0.69
C ALA A 123 0.12 1.18 0.31
N LEU A 124 -1.08 1.74 0.47
CA LEU A 124 -2.11 1.21 1.37
C LEU A 124 -2.56 -0.20 0.93
N THR A 125 -2.65 -0.43 -0.38
CA THR A 125 -2.97 -1.75 -0.93
C THR A 125 -1.90 -2.79 -0.59
N GLU A 126 -0.61 -2.47 -0.73
CA GLU A 126 0.48 -3.38 -0.36
C GLU A 126 0.54 -3.62 1.16
N ILE A 127 0.25 -2.59 1.97
CA ILE A 127 0.15 -2.73 3.43
C ILE A 127 -0.99 -3.68 3.82
N GLU A 128 -2.15 -3.59 3.16
CA GLU A 128 -3.29 -4.49 3.41
C GLU A 128 -2.96 -5.94 3.05
N LYS A 129 -2.21 -6.16 1.98
CA LYS A 129 -1.69 -7.49 1.62
C LYS A 129 -0.76 -8.03 2.70
N LEU A 130 0.19 -7.23 3.18
CA LEU A 130 1.08 -7.61 4.28
C LEU A 130 0.32 -7.86 5.58
N GLU A 131 -0.71 -7.08 5.90
CA GLU A 131 -1.59 -7.35 7.04
C GLU A 131 -2.29 -8.71 6.91
N THR A 132 -2.78 -9.04 5.71
CA THR A 132 -3.39 -10.35 5.43
C THR A 132 -2.39 -11.49 5.65
N GLU A 133 -1.14 -11.31 5.21
CA GLU A 133 -0.05 -12.26 5.46
C GLU A 133 0.25 -12.39 6.95
N TYR A 134 0.23 -11.30 7.72
CA TYR A 134 0.38 -11.32 9.18
C TYR A 134 -0.72 -12.12 9.87
N GLN A 135 -1.97 -12.00 9.42
CA GLN A 135 -3.07 -12.80 9.95
C GLN A 135 -2.89 -14.30 9.68
N GLN A 136 -2.25 -14.68 8.56
CA GLN A 136 -1.88 -16.06 8.32
C GLN A 136 -0.73 -16.51 9.25
N LEU A 137 0.28 -15.66 9.45
CA LEU A 137 1.39 -15.95 10.36
C LEU A 137 0.93 -16.13 11.81
N LYS A 138 -0.11 -15.43 12.27
CA LYS A 138 -0.74 -15.67 13.59
C LYS A 138 -1.24 -17.12 13.73
N LYS A 139 -1.87 -17.68 12.69
CA LYS A 139 -2.31 -19.08 12.70
C LYS A 139 -1.11 -20.03 12.72
N ASP A 140 -0.11 -19.75 11.89
CA ASP A 140 1.11 -20.56 11.81
C ASP A 140 1.90 -20.52 13.13
N LEU A 141 1.85 -19.40 13.87
CA LEU A 141 2.49 -19.24 15.17
C LEU A 141 1.90 -20.22 16.19
N VAL A 142 0.56 -20.32 16.24
CA VAL A 142 -0.14 -21.29 17.09
C VAL A 142 0.18 -22.71 16.67
N LEU A 143 0.02 -23.02 15.39
CA LEU A 143 0.19 -24.39 14.86
C LEU A 143 1.63 -24.89 15.05
N SER A 144 2.60 -23.99 14.99
CA SER A 144 4.03 -24.32 15.12
C SER A 144 4.54 -24.31 16.57
N GLY A 145 3.70 -23.94 17.55
CA GLY A 145 4.11 -23.84 18.94
C GLY A 145 5.14 -22.73 19.19
N ASN A 146 4.89 -21.53 18.67
CA ASN A 146 5.77 -20.36 18.77
C ASN A 146 7.14 -20.57 18.10
N ASN A 147 7.15 -21.14 16.90
CA ASN A 147 8.39 -21.35 16.16
C ASN A 147 9.11 -20.02 15.87
N LYS A 148 10.40 -19.95 16.20
CA LYS A 148 11.24 -18.75 16.01
C LYS A 148 11.27 -18.24 14.57
N ARG A 149 11.13 -19.12 13.56
CA ARG A 149 11.06 -18.71 12.15
C ARG A 149 9.76 -17.99 11.83
N VAL A 150 8.65 -18.41 12.43
CA VAL A 150 7.35 -17.73 12.27
C VAL A 150 7.38 -16.38 12.98
N ILE A 151 7.92 -16.33 14.20
CA ILE A 151 8.16 -15.08 14.94
C ILE A 151 9.01 -14.11 14.10
N HIS A 152 10.09 -14.59 13.50
CA HIS A 152 10.92 -13.77 12.61
C HIS A 152 10.11 -13.26 11.40
N ALA A 153 9.34 -14.12 10.74
CA ALA A 153 8.48 -13.70 9.62
C ALA A 153 7.44 -12.64 10.03
N MET A 154 6.87 -12.74 11.23
CA MET A 154 5.94 -11.74 11.76
C MET A 154 6.62 -10.38 11.98
N ILE A 155 7.84 -10.38 12.53
CA ILE A 155 8.63 -9.15 12.70
C ILE A 155 9.02 -8.56 11.33
N THR A 156 9.47 -9.39 10.39
CA THR A 156 9.81 -8.97 9.04
C THR A 156 8.61 -8.38 8.31
N ASN A 157 7.41 -8.91 8.53
CA ASN A 157 6.19 -8.33 7.97
C ASN A 157 5.95 -6.88 8.44
N PHE A 158 6.12 -6.60 9.75
CA PHE A 158 6.07 -5.23 10.26
C PHE A 158 7.15 -4.33 9.64
N GLN A 159 8.38 -4.82 9.53
CA GLN A 159 9.49 -4.09 8.91
C GLN A 159 9.19 -3.74 7.46
N ASN A 160 8.63 -4.68 6.68
CA ASN A 160 8.27 -4.43 5.29
C ASN A 160 7.19 -3.35 5.14
N ARG A 161 6.19 -3.34 6.02
CA ARG A 161 5.15 -2.29 6.03
C ARG A 161 5.76 -0.92 6.29
N ILE A 162 6.70 -0.82 7.22
CA ILE A 162 7.41 0.42 7.53
C ILE A 162 8.27 0.86 6.35
N ALA A 163 9.01 -0.06 5.72
CA ALA A 163 9.83 0.25 4.56
C ALA A 163 8.99 0.82 3.39
N ILE A 164 7.78 0.29 3.17
CA ILE A 164 6.84 0.84 2.18
C ILE A 164 6.42 2.27 2.55
N LEU A 165 6.04 2.50 3.81
CA LEU A 165 5.64 3.83 4.30
C LEU A 165 6.77 4.85 4.14
N GLU A 166 7.99 4.49 4.51
CA GLU A 166 9.19 5.33 4.37
C GLU A 166 9.47 5.67 2.91
N GLN A 167 9.43 4.68 2.02
CA GLN A 167 9.66 4.88 0.58
C GLN A 167 8.62 5.83 -0.02
N VAL A 168 7.35 5.69 0.37
CA VAL A 168 6.25 6.53 -0.13
C VAL A 168 6.39 7.95 0.41
N SER A 169 6.73 8.11 1.68
CA SER A 169 7.00 9.41 2.30
C SER A 169 8.12 10.16 1.56
N ALA A 170 9.25 9.50 1.31
CA ALA A 170 10.37 10.08 0.56
C ALA A 170 9.99 10.45 -0.88
N THR A 171 9.12 9.65 -1.51
CA THR A 171 8.61 9.94 -2.86
C THR A 171 7.72 11.18 -2.87
N ILE A 172 6.83 11.33 -1.88
CA ILE A 172 5.97 12.51 -1.73
C ILE A 172 6.78 13.77 -1.48
N GLU A 173 7.80 13.70 -0.63
CA GLU A 173 8.73 14.81 -0.39
C GLU A 173 9.42 15.23 -1.69
N SER A 174 9.90 14.27 -2.48
CA SER A 174 10.53 14.52 -3.78
C SER A 174 9.58 15.21 -4.78
N ILE A 175 8.32 14.78 -4.85
CA ILE A 175 7.28 15.41 -5.69
C ILE A 175 7.03 16.86 -5.24
N THR A 176 7.00 17.10 -3.94
CA THR A 176 6.75 18.42 -3.35
C THR A 176 7.88 19.40 -3.69
N ILE A 177 9.13 18.97 -3.53
CA ILE A 177 10.32 19.78 -3.86
C ILE A 177 10.37 20.10 -5.36
N PHE A 178 10.07 19.12 -6.22
CA PHE A 178 10.07 19.33 -7.67
C PHE A 178 9.08 20.42 -8.12
N LYS A 179 7.88 20.46 -7.51
CA LYS A 179 6.89 21.51 -7.79
C LYS A 179 7.37 22.90 -7.39
N GLN A 180 7.90 23.05 -6.18
CA GLN A 180 8.38 24.33 -5.68
C GLN A 180 9.43 24.94 -6.62
N ASN A 181 10.39 24.13 -7.06
CA ASN A 181 11.43 24.59 -8.00
C ASN A 181 10.86 24.98 -9.37
N THR A 182 9.84 24.25 -9.87
CA THR A 182 9.23 24.56 -11.17
C THR A 182 8.45 25.87 -11.12
N ASP A 183 7.70 26.10 -10.04
CA ASP A 183 6.91 27.31 -9.83
C ASP A 183 7.81 28.56 -9.65
N GLU A 184 9.01 28.42 -9.06
CA GLU A 184 9.99 29.51 -8.93
C GLU A 184 10.67 29.87 -10.27
N THR A 185 10.90 28.91 -11.16
CA THR A 185 11.49 29.19 -12.49
C THR A 185 10.54 29.80 -13.52
N LEU A 186 9.23 29.84 -13.22
CA LEU A 186 8.20 30.38 -14.12
C LEU A 186 7.73 31.80 -13.73
N LEU A 187 8.35 32.42 -12.73
CA LEU A 187 8.15 33.82 -12.31
C LEU A 187 9.35 34.69 -12.71
#